data_AF-A0A9W9WEZ4-F1
#
_entry.id   AF-A0A9W9WEZ4-F1
#
_cell.length_a   1.000
_cell.length_b   1.000
_cell.length_c   1.000
_cell.angle_alpha   90.00
_cell.angle_beta   90.00
_cell.angle_gamma   90.00
#
_symmetry.space_group_name_H-M   'P 1'
#
loop_
_entity.id
_entity.type
_entity.pdbx_description
1 polymer ?
#
loop_
_entity_poly.entity_id
_entity_poly.type
_entity_poly.pdbx_seq_one_letter_code
_entity_poly.pdbx_strand_id
1 'polypeptide(L)'
;MTSPRTWFDQGPSRGCYERGSIITTDDGSRWEILERLKQDDIQRVAQSRISPSHATLKMSCMKANANTSERSTNEAFLRVYLQIPHIGSEFEDSDTRAAQADTTFQPEELEAYTILSNDPTASKFTPKLLGSKVSKQGPSGFVPGGLLIVVVWEKVQGLPIGDLTGMATGYWALSWHERAKIRVHFERTFKEISSTVGIWPLPTSPHRLVWNPTTETFRKKNRLWDRGCLPTFDLVKTPNNRWTHRDWDGDTTGWEY
;
A
#
# COMPACT_ATOMS: atom_id res chain seq x y z
N MET A 1 -2.66 -5.82 27.47
CA MET A 1 -3.02 -5.83 26.05
C MET A 1 -4.28 -5.00 25.90
N THR A 2 -4.15 -3.74 25.48
CA THR A 2 -5.30 -2.89 25.14
C THR A 2 -5.86 -3.36 23.80
N SER A 3 -7.16 -3.63 23.71
CA SER A 3 -7.82 -3.92 22.43
C SER A 3 -7.44 -2.87 21.38
N PRO A 4 -7.20 -3.26 20.11
CA PRO A 4 -6.88 -2.31 19.06
C PRO A 4 -8.00 -1.28 18.99
N ARG A 5 -7.66 0.01 19.11
CA ARG A 5 -8.65 1.08 19.09
C ARG A 5 -9.19 1.21 17.69
N THR A 6 -10.51 1.05 17.58
CA THR A 6 -11.19 1.09 16.31
C THR A 6 -11.58 2.52 15.94
N TRP A 7 -10.60 3.36 15.57
CA TRP A 7 -10.83 4.79 15.27
C TRP A 7 -11.90 5.05 14.21
N PHE A 8 -12.07 4.14 13.26
CA PHE A 8 -13.11 4.24 12.22
C PHE A 8 -14.49 3.69 12.67
N ASP A 9 -14.59 3.05 13.84
CA ASP A 9 -15.84 2.47 14.37
C ASP A 9 -16.43 3.29 15.51
N GLN A 10 -15.83 4.44 15.83
CA GLN A 10 -16.22 5.28 16.95
C GLN A 10 -16.24 6.75 16.57
N GLY A 11 -16.87 7.54 17.45
CA GLY A 11 -16.84 8.99 17.38
C GLY A 11 -17.27 9.52 16.00
N PRO A 12 -16.55 10.52 15.46
CA PRO A 12 -16.91 11.20 14.21
C PRO A 12 -16.80 10.34 12.94
N SER A 13 -16.09 9.21 13.01
CA SER A 13 -15.88 8.33 11.85
C SER A 13 -16.87 7.16 11.79
N ARG A 14 -17.67 6.96 12.85
CA ARG A 14 -18.62 5.86 12.95
C ARG A 14 -19.66 5.93 11.83
N GLY A 15 -19.77 4.85 11.05
CA GLY A 15 -20.75 4.73 9.97
C GLY A 15 -20.37 5.46 8.68
N CYS A 16 -19.23 6.17 8.62
CA CYS A 16 -18.81 6.92 7.43
C CYS A 16 -18.24 6.02 6.31
N TYR A 17 -17.78 4.83 6.67
CA TYR A 17 -17.01 3.93 5.79
C TYR A 17 -17.64 2.55 5.68
N GLU A 18 -18.97 2.49 5.70
CA GLU A 18 -19.72 1.25 5.54
C GLU A 18 -19.89 0.87 4.08
N ARG A 19 -20.28 -0.38 3.83
CA ARG A 19 -20.62 -0.84 2.49
C ARG A 19 -21.74 0.02 1.90
N GLY A 20 -21.56 0.46 0.65
CA GLY A 20 -22.48 1.36 -0.05
C GLY A 20 -22.20 2.85 0.16
N SER A 21 -21.35 3.22 1.13
CA SER A 21 -20.92 4.62 1.30
C SER A 21 -20.13 5.11 0.08
N ILE A 22 -20.35 6.36 -0.32
CA ILE A 22 -19.67 7.00 -1.46
C ILE A 22 -18.58 7.94 -0.97
N ILE A 23 -17.37 7.75 -1.50
CA ILE A 23 -16.25 8.67 -1.34
C ILE A 23 -16.00 9.42 -2.65
N THR A 24 -15.91 10.75 -2.56
CA THR A 24 -15.59 11.62 -3.71
C THR A 24 -14.16 12.13 -3.59
N THR A 25 -13.36 11.91 -4.62
CA THR A 25 -11.98 12.43 -4.74
C THR A 25 -11.95 13.85 -5.33
N ASP A 26 -10.81 14.54 -5.26
CA ASP A 26 -10.69 15.96 -5.64
C ASP A 26 -10.94 16.20 -7.14
N ASP A 27 -10.73 15.18 -7.97
CA ASP A 27 -11.05 15.17 -9.40
C ASP A 27 -12.57 14.99 -9.68
N GLY A 28 -13.39 14.84 -8.64
CA GLY A 28 -14.83 14.58 -8.74
C GLY A 28 -15.19 13.12 -8.96
N SER A 29 -14.22 12.19 -9.03
CA SER A 29 -14.51 10.76 -9.15
C SER A 29 -15.21 10.24 -7.89
N ARG A 30 -16.21 9.37 -8.07
CA ARG A 30 -17.04 8.80 -6.99
C ARG A 30 -16.81 7.31 -6.86
N TRP A 31 -16.55 6.85 -5.63
CA TRP A 31 -16.18 5.49 -5.30
C TRP A 31 -17.11 4.92 -4.23
N GLU A 32 -17.84 3.86 -4.56
CA GLU A 32 -18.68 3.12 -3.63
C GLU A 32 -17.87 2.06 -2.89
N ILE A 33 -17.96 2.05 -1.56
CA ILE A 33 -17.27 1.09 -0.71
C ILE A 33 -17.95 -0.29 -0.82
N LEU A 34 -17.16 -1.32 -1.13
CA LEU A 34 -17.63 -2.70 -1.21
C LEU A 34 -17.37 -3.47 0.09
N GLU A 35 -16.18 -3.29 0.65
CA GLU A 35 -15.70 -4.07 1.80
C GLU A 35 -14.57 -3.33 2.53
N ARG A 36 -14.54 -3.44 3.86
CA ARG A 36 -13.43 -3.03 4.72
C ARG A 36 -12.44 -4.18 4.85
N LEU A 37 -11.17 -3.90 4.55
CA LEU A 37 -10.14 -4.93 4.44
C LEU A 37 -9.19 -4.94 5.63
N LYS A 38 -8.66 -3.78 6.00
CA LYS A 38 -7.67 -3.68 7.08
C LYS A 38 -7.69 -2.31 7.72
N GLN A 39 -7.59 -2.28 9.03
CA GLN A 39 -7.35 -1.07 9.80
C GLN A 39 -6.06 -1.21 10.59
N ASP A 40 -5.28 -0.13 10.64
CA ASP A 40 -4.08 -0.01 11.46
C ASP A 40 -4.02 1.41 12.06
N ASP A 41 -3.30 1.60 13.15
CA ASP A 41 -3.03 2.92 13.69
C ASP A 41 -1.60 3.04 14.23
N ILE A 42 -1.09 4.27 14.20
CA ILE A 42 0.19 4.66 14.76
C ILE A 42 -0.08 5.89 15.62
N GLN A 43 -0.23 5.66 16.92
CA GLN A 43 -0.33 6.71 17.91
C GLN A 43 1.06 7.04 18.47
N ARG A 44 1.35 8.33 18.63
CA ARG A 44 2.66 8.84 19.08
C ARG A 44 2.48 9.76 20.29
N VAL A 45 3.55 9.94 21.05
CA VAL A 45 3.65 11.03 22.03
C VAL A 45 3.90 12.37 21.30
N ALA A 46 3.50 13.49 21.92
CA ALA A 46 3.48 14.83 21.32
C ALA A 46 4.82 15.38 20.79
N GLN A 47 5.94 14.69 21.05
CA GLN A 47 7.28 15.12 20.65
C GLN A 47 7.87 14.30 19.48
N SER A 48 7.11 13.35 18.92
CA SER A 48 7.59 12.57 17.77
C SER A 48 7.58 13.42 16.50
N ARG A 49 8.76 13.59 15.87
CA ARG A 49 8.94 14.38 14.64
C ARG A 49 8.90 13.55 13.36
N ILE A 50 8.57 12.26 13.43
CA ILE A 50 8.63 11.35 12.28
C ILE A 50 7.36 11.48 11.42
N SER A 51 6.20 11.35 12.05
CA SER A 51 4.88 11.48 11.43
C SER A 51 3.84 11.80 12.49
N PRO A 52 2.73 12.48 12.14
CA PRO A 52 1.63 12.70 13.06
C PRO A 52 1.02 11.36 13.48
N SER A 53 0.34 11.38 14.63
CA SER A 53 -0.48 10.24 15.04
C SER A 53 -1.61 10.05 14.04
N HIS A 54 -1.74 8.88 13.45
CA HIS A 54 -2.76 8.62 12.43
C HIS A 54 -3.27 7.19 12.45
N ALA A 55 -4.53 7.03 12.06
CA ALA A 55 -5.16 5.75 11.77
C ALA A 55 -5.33 5.61 10.25
N THR A 56 -5.31 4.37 9.76
CA THR A 56 -5.55 4.03 8.37
C THR A 56 -6.63 2.98 8.22
N LEU A 57 -7.48 3.12 7.20
CA LEU A 57 -8.49 2.14 6.82
C LEU A 57 -8.37 1.83 5.33
N LYS A 58 -7.98 0.60 5.01
CA LYS A 58 -7.98 0.05 3.64
C LYS A 58 -9.31 -0.62 3.34
N MET A 59 -9.86 -0.32 2.16
CA MET A 59 -11.13 -0.84 1.65
C MET A 59 -10.97 -1.26 0.19
N SER A 60 -11.85 -2.14 -0.28
CA SER A 60 -12.14 -2.28 -1.71
C SER A 60 -13.33 -1.42 -2.08
N CYS A 61 -13.28 -0.80 -3.24
CA CYS A 61 -14.34 0.04 -3.76
C CYS A 61 -14.56 -0.21 -5.25
N MET A 62 -15.66 0.33 -5.78
CA MET A 62 -15.91 0.41 -7.20
C MET A 62 -16.34 1.81 -7.62
N LYS A 63 -16.09 2.18 -8.87
CA LYS A 63 -16.55 3.47 -9.40
C LYS A 63 -18.08 3.52 -9.45
N ALA A 64 -18.70 4.48 -8.78
CA ALA A 64 -20.14 4.51 -8.48
C ALA A 64 -21.06 4.67 -9.71
N ASN A 65 -20.51 5.14 -10.84
CA ASN A 65 -21.24 5.33 -12.10
C ASN A 65 -20.75 4.37 -13.21
N ALA A 66 -20.08 3.27 -12.85
CA ALA A 66 -19.56 2.32 -13.82
C ALA A 66 -20.67 1.43 -14.40
N ASN A 67 -20.61 1.18 -15.71
CA ASN A 67 -21.43 0.14 -16.34
C ASN A 67 -21.11 -1.23 -15.72
N THR A 68 -22.13 -1.96 -15.31
CA THR A 68 -22.01 -3.24 -14.59
C THR A 68 -21.32 -4.33 -15.43
N SER A 69 -21.26 -4.16 -16.75
CA SER A 69 -20.59 -5.05 -17.71
C SER A 69 -19.06 -5.02 -17.62
N GLU A 70 -18.47 -4.02 -16.97
CA GLU A 70 -17.00 -3.84 -16.87
C GLU A 70 -16.52 -3.88 -15.41
N ARG A 71 -17.13 -4.73 -14.58
CA ARG A 71 -16.87 -4.73 -13.13
C ARG A 71 -15.38 -4.85 -12.76
N SER A 72 -14.60 -5.64 -13.50
CA SER A 72 -13.18 -5.89 -13.21
C SER A 72 -12.25 -4.71 -13.46
N THR A 73 -12.63 -3.76 -14.32
CA THR A 73 -11.86 -2.52 -14.59
C THR A 73 -12.29 -1.36 -13.70
N ASN A 74 -13.42 -1.52 -13.00
CA ASN A 74 -14.02 -0.48 -12.16
C ASN A 74 -13.80 -0.71 -10.67
N GLU A 75 -13.23 -1.86 -10.27
CA GLU A 75 -12.80 -2.13 -8.91
C GLU A 75 -11.45 -1.50 -8.60
N ALA A 76 -11.32 -0.98 -7.40
CA ALA A 76 -10.14 -0.32 -6.90
C ALA A 76 -9.92 -0.64 -5.42
N PHE A 77 -8.75 -0.28 -4.93
CA PHE A 77 -8.51 -0.15 -3.50
C PHE A 77 -8.55 1.32 -3.11
N LEU A 78 -9.02 1.57 -1.89
CA LEU A 78 -9.07 2.88 -1.28
C LEU A 78 -8.43 2.80 0.11
N ARG A 79 -7.65 3.81 0.49
CA ARG A 79 -7.22 4.01 1.87
C ARG A 79 -7.52 5.40 2.36
N VAL A 80 -8.06 5.46 3.57
CA VAL A 80 -8.23 6.69 4.33
C VAL A 80 -7.11 6.79 5.35
N TYR A 81 -6.45 7.94 5.41
CA TYR A 81 -5.55 8.37 6.48
C TYR A 81 -6.28 9.43 7.29
N LEU A 82 -6.44 9.16 8.58
CA LEU A 82 -7.14 10.01 9.53
C LEU A 82 -6.17 10.37 10.64
N GLN A 83 -5.88 11.66 10.85
CA GLN A 83 -5.10 12.06 12.01
C GLN A 83 -5.89 11.82 13.30
N ILE A 84 -5.22 11.22 14.28
CA ILE A 84 -5.78 10.89 15.59
C ILE A 84 -4.96 11.61 16.67
N PRO A 85 -5.49 11.75 17.90
CA PRO A 85 -4.79 12.47 18.95
C PRO A 85 -3.55 11.71 19.39
N HIS A 86 -2.58 12.42 19.95
CA HIS A 86 -1.44 11.83 20.62
C HIS A 86 -1.86 10.89 21.75
N ILE A 87 -0.96 9.99 22.12
CA ILE A 87 -1.15 9.14 23.30
C ILE A 87 -1.33 10.04 24.53
N GLY A 88 -2.45 9.86 25.24
CA GLY A 88 -2.78 10.61 26.45
C GLY A 88 -3.60 11.87 26.22
N SER A 89 -3.79 12.32 24.97
CA SER A 89 -4.57 13.53 24.67
C SER A 89 -5.96 13.25 24.08
N GLU A 90 -6.41 11.99 24.09
CA GLU A 90 -7.63 11.58 23.40
C GLU A 90 -8.89 12.19 24.02
N PHE A 91 -8.87 12.38 25.34
CA PHE A 91 -9.98 12.92 26.12
C PHE A 91 -9.80 14.38 26.51
N GLU A 92 -8.72 15.04 26.03
CA GLU A 92 -8.50 16.46 26.25
C GLU A 92 -9.60 17.31 25.58
N ASP A 93 -9.64 18.60 25.85
CA ASP A 93 -10.57 19.49 25.18
C ASP A 93 -10.28 19.60 23.66
N SER A 94 -11.26 20.15 22.93
CA SER A 94 -11.19 20.27 21.48
C SER A 94 -10.03 21.15 21.01
N ASP A 95 -9.69 22.21 21.75
CA ASP A 95 -8.64 23.16 21.38
C ASP A 95 -7.27 22.54 21.57
N THR A 96 -7.07 21.81 22.68
CA THR A 96 -5.86 21.02 22.94
C THR A 96 -5.64 19.96 21.85
N ARG A 97 -6.70 19.30 21.37
CA ARG A 97 -6.57 18.37 20.24
C ARG A 97 -6.33 19.09 18.92
N ALA A 98 -7.02 20.19 18.66
CA ALA A 98 -6.86 20.96 17.42
C ALA A 98 -5.43 21.49 17.25
N ALA A 99 -4.76 21.86 18.35
CA ALA A 99 -3.36 22.28 18.33
C ALA A 99 -2.38 21.20 17.81
N GLN A 100 -2.79 19.94 17.75
CA GLN A 100 -2.00 18.82 17.23
C GLN A 100 -2.11 18.69 15.70
N ALA A 101 -3.04 19.40 15.06
CA ALA A 101 -3.31 19.29 13.63
C ALA A 101 -2.05 19.50 12.79
N ASP A 102 -1.72 18.51 11.97
CA ASP A 102 -0.62 18.58 11.02
C ASP A 102 -1.20 18.80 9.62
N THR A 103 -0.92 19.96 9.04
CA THR A 103 -1.41 20.33 7.72
C THR A 103 -0.38 20.13 6.61
N THR A 104 0.85 19.71 6.95
CA THR A 104 1.94 19.53 5.99
C THR A 104 2.23 18.06 5.71
N PHE A 105 1.77 17.15 6.56
CA PHE A 105 1.94 15.73 6.35
C PHE A 105 1.27 15.24 5.06
N GLN A 106 2.05 14.52 4.27
CA GLN A 106 1.60 13.77 3.11
C GLN A 106 2.05 12.30 3.25
N PRO A 107 1.15 11.31 3.09
CA PRO A 107 1.55 9.91 3.11
C PRO A 107 2.51 9.61 1.96
N GLU A 108 3.62 8.94 2.27
CA GLU A 108 4.57 8.43 1.26
C GLU A 108 3.86 7.58 0.18
N GLU A 109 2.76 6.89 0.54
CA GLU A 109 1.95 6.14 -0.41
C GLU A 109 1.32 7.02 -1.51
N LEU A 110 0.80 8.20 -1.15
CA LEU A 110 0.20 9.11 -2.13
C LEU A 110 1.27 9.66 -3.08
N GLU A 111 2.42 10.06 -2.52
CA GLU A 111 3.57 10.50 -3.32
C GLU A 111 4.05 9.39 -4.25
N ALA A 112 4.23 8.17 -3.73
CA ALA A 112 4.65 7.01 -4.51
C ALA A 112 3.70 6.73 -5.67
N TYR A 113 2.39 6.67 -5.42
CA TYR A 113 1.41 6.43 -6.48
C TYR A 113 1.38 7.56 -7.51
N THR A 114 1.57 8.81 -7.10
CA THR A 114 1.63 9.96 -8.01
C THR A 114 2.80 9.83 -8.97
N ILE A 115 4.01 9.60 -8.44
CA ILE A 115 5.22 9.53 -9.27
C ILE A 115 5.17 8.29 -10.18
N LEU A 116 4.81 7.11 -9.63
CA LEU A 116 4.75 5.86 -10.40
C LEU A 116 3.71 5.90 -11.53
N SER A 117 2.59 6.57 -11.32
CA SER A 117 1.53 6.69 -12.33
C SER A 117 1.90 7.64 -13.46
N ASN A 118 2.69 8.67 -13.16
CA ASN A 118 3.11 9.69 -14.13
C ASN A 118 4.35 9.27 -14.92
N ASP A 119 5.12 8.28 -14.45
CA ASP A 119 6.26 7.76 -15.19
C ASP A 119 5.83 6.79 -16.33
N PRO A 120 6.21 7.04 -17.59
CA PRO A 120 5.80 6.21 -18.73
C PRO A 120 6.24 4.74 -18.65
N THR A 121 7.34 4.48 -17.94
CA THR A 121 7.91 3.15 -17.79
C THR A 121 7.27 2.44 -16.61
N ALA A 122 7.28 3.04 -15.42
CA ALA A 122 6.76 2.40 -14.23
C ALA A 122 5.24 2.25 -14.22
N SER A 123 4.48 3.13 -14.88
CA SER A 123 3.02 3.02 -14.97
C SER A 123 2.52 1.77 -15.71
N LYS A 124 3.38 1.12 -16.51
CA LYS A 124 3.08 -0.18 -17.15
C LYS A 124 3.09 -1.34 -16.14
N PHE A 125 3.80 -1.14 -15.04
CA PHE A 125 4.17 -2.18 -14.10
C PHE A 125 3.74 -1.85 -12.67
N THR A 126 2.98 -0.78 -12.43
CA THR A 126 2.59 -0.39 -11.07
C THR A 126 1.11 -0.02 -11.02
N PRO A 127 0.45 -0.12 -9.85
CA PRO A 127 -0.94 0.28 -9.78
C PRO A 127 -1.05 1.76 -9.99
N LYS A 128 -1.96 2.15 -10.87
CA LYS A 128 -2.21 3.55 -11.17
C LYS A 128 -2.98 4.19 -10.02
N LEU A 129 -2.63 5.43 -9.71
CA LEU A 129 -3.44 6.34 -8.93
C LEU A 129 -4.70 6.64 -9.74
N LEU A 130 -5.85 6.37 -9.13
CA LEU A 130 -7.16 6.61 -9.75
C LEU A 130 -7.85 7.87 -9.21
N GLY A 131 -7.39 8.35 -8.05
CA GLY A 131 -7.85 9.60 -7.45
C GLY A 131 -7.30 9.77 -6.04
N SER A 132 -7.29 11.00 -5.57
CA SER A 132 -6.95 11.33 -4.18
C SER A 132 -7.82 12.47 -3.67
N LYS A 133 -7.94 12.58 -2.36
CA LYS A 133 -8.51 13.75 -1.69
C LYS A 133 -7.67 14.13 -0.51
N VAL A 134 -7.20 15.38 -0.46
CA VAL A 134 -6.50 15.93 0.70
C VAL A 134 -7.42 16.94 1.37
N SER A 135 -7.85 16.64 2.59
CA SER A 135 -8.80 17.47 3.32
C SER A 135 -8.45 17.57 4.81
N LYS A 136 -9.18 18.42 5.52
CA LYS A 136 -9.06 18.61 6.97
C LYS A 136 -10.32 18.11 7.68
N GLN A 137 -10.14 17.61 8.89
CA GLN A 137 -11.23 17.23 9.77
C GLN A 137 -12.02 18.47 10.22
N GLY A 138 -13.34 18.31 10.32
CA GLY A 138 -14.22 19.36 10.85
C GLY A 138 -14.06 19.56 12.36
N PRO A 139 -14.82 20.50 12.95
CA PRO A 139 -14.75 20.84 14.38
C PRO A 139 -15.01 19.67 15.32
N SER A 140 -15.80 18.69 14.88
CA SER A 140 -16.10 17.48 15.67
C SER A 140 -15.08 16.36 15.48
N GLY A 141 -14.08 16.52 14.60
CA GLY A 141 -13.08 15.49 14.31
C GLY A 141 -12.27 15.08 15.53
N PHE A 142 -11.60 13.93 15.46
CA PHE A 142 -10.71 13.50 16.54
C PHE A 142 -9.59 14.51 16.79
N VAL A 143 -9.04 15.04 15.71
CA VAL A 143 -8.11 16.18 15.72
C VAL A 143 -8.72 17.25 14.82
N PRO A 144 -9.48 18.22 15.37
CA PRO A 144 -10.09 19.27 14.58
C PRO A 144 -9.04 20.03 13.76
N GLY A 145 -9.30 20.20 12.46
CA GLY A 145 -8.33 20.79 11.52
C GLY A 145 -7.18 19.86 11.10
N GLY A 146 -7.03 18.69 11.73
CA GLY A 146 -6.04 17.67 11.37
C GLY A 146 -6.35 17.01 10.03
N LEU A 147 -5.39 16.29 9.47
CA LEU A 147 -5.54 15.72 8.13
C LEU A 147 -6.62 14.63 8.03
N LEU A 148 -7.23 14.58 6.85
CA LEU A 148 -8.08 13.51 6.36
C LEU A 148 -7.78 13.32 4.87
N ILE A 149 -7.01 12.27 4.55
CA ILE A 149 -6.51 12.01 3.19
C ILE A 149 -7.10 10.71 2.67
N VAL A 150 -7.60 10.72 1.44
CA VAL A 150 -8.07 9.54 0.72
C VAL A 150 -7.12 9.30 -0.45
N VAL A 151 -6.71 8.05 -0.64
CA VAL A 151 -5.93 7.59 -1.79
C VAL A 151 -6.68 6.43 -2.43
N VAL A 152 -6.91 6.49 -3.74
CA VAL A 152 -7.57 5.44 -4.52
C VAL A 152 -6.65 4.97 -5.62
N TRP A 153 -6.44 3.65 -5.72
CA TRP A 153 -5.54 3.06 -6.71
C TRP A 153 -6.08 1.77 -7.30
N GLU A 154 -5.55 1.43 -8.47
CA GLU A 154 -5.94 0.26 -9.25
C GLU A 154 -5.84 -1.05 -8.46
N LYS A 155 -6.92 -1.85 -8.52
CA LYS A 155 -6.89 -3.26 -8.12
C LYS A 155 -6.38 -4.10 -9.29
N VAL A 156 -5.24 -4.75 -9.08
CA VAL A 156 -4.56 -5.55 -10.11
C VAL A 156 -5.21 -6.92 -10.22
N GLN A 157 -5.50 -7.34 -11.45
CA GLN A 157 -5.92 -8.71 -11.73
C GLN A 157 -4.70 -9.65 -11.75
N GLY A 158 -4.83 -10.82 -11.15
CA GLY A 158 -3.82 -11.88 -11.19
C GLY A 158 -3.75 -12.69 -9.90
N LEU A 159 -2.81 -13.62 -9.86
CA LEU A 159 -2.53 -14.49 -8.72
C LEU A 159 -1.57 -13.77 -7.75
N PRO A 160 -1.94 -13.56 -6.48
CA PRO A 160 -0.99 -13.16 -5.45
C PRO A 160 0.07 -14.25 -5.30
N ILE A 161 1.34 -13.89 -5.43
CA ILE A 161 2.44 -14.87 -5.36
C ILE A 161 2.88 -15.19 -3.92
N GLY A 162 2.39 -14.44 -2.93
CA GLY A 162 2.60 -14.78 -1.52
C GLY A 162 1.36 -14.55 -0.66
N ASP A 163 1.42 -15.08 0.56
CA ASP A 163 0.35 -14.99 1.56
C ASP A 163 0.65 -13.97 2.66
N LEU A 164 -0.32 -13.74 3.54
CA LEU A 164 -0.22 -12.76 4.62
C LEU A 164 0.87 -13.05 5.66
N THR A 165 1.48 -14.24 5.65
CA THR A 165 2.62 -14.59 6.52
C THR A 165 3.96 -14.09 5.95
N GLY A 166 3.95 -13.58 4.72
CA GLY A 166 5.13 -13.09 4.02
C GLY A 166 5.87 -14.15 3.22
N MET A 167 5.31 -15.37 3.13
CA MET A 167 5.84 -16.47 2.33
C MET A 167 5.28 -16.43 0.91
N ALA A 168 6.07 -16.81 -0.09
CA ALA A 168 5.66 -16.90 -1.49
C ALA A 168 4.92 -18.22 -1.80
N THR A 169 3.94 -18.60 -0.97
CA THR A 169 3.23 -19.88 -1.10
C THR A 169 2.55 -20.05 -2.46
N GLY A 170 1.96 -18.98 -2.98
CA GLY A 170 1.37 -18.96 -4.32
C GLY A 170 2.41 -19.19 -5.43
N TYR A 171 3.62 -18.65 -5.27
CA TYR A 171 4.74 -18.88 -6.18
C TYR A 171 5.24 -20.33 -6.15
N TRP A 172 5.50 -20.87 -4.94
CA TRP A 172 6.05 -22.21 -4.76
C TRP A 172 5.08 -23.33 -5.16
N ALA A 173 3.77 -23.05 -5.19
CA ALA A 173 2.77 -23.96 -5.73
C ALA A 173 2.83 -24.10 -7.27
N LEU A 174 3.54 -23.20 -7.98
CA LEU A 174 3.63 -23.23 -9.44
C LEU A 174 4.69 -24.22 -9.93
N SER A 175 4.51 -24.68 -11.17
CA SER A 175 5.49 -25.51 -11.86
C SER A 175 6.85 -24.79 -11.97
N TRP A 176 7.93 -25.56 -12.06
CA TRP A 176 9.27 -25.01 -12.23
C TRP A 176 9.38 -24.04 -13.43
N HIS A 177 8.71 -24.37 -14.54
CA HIS A 177 8.73 -23.54 -15.75
C HIS A 177 8.03 -22.18 -15.54
N GLU A 178 6.89 -22.17 -14.84
CA GLU A 178 6.18 -20.93 -14.51
C GLU A 178 6.98 -20.09 -13.50
N ARG A 179 7.58 -20.72 -12.49
CA ARG A 179 8.48 -20.04 -11.55
C ARG A 179 9.68 -19.40 -12.24
N ALA A 180 10.23 -20.06 -13.26
CA ALA A 180 11.33 -19.52 -14.07
C ALA A 180 10.91 -18.29 -14.89
N LYS A 181 9.75 -18.34 -15.57
CA LYS A 181 9.19 -17.18 -16.26
C LYS A 181 8.99 -16.00 -15.30
N ILE A 182 8.42 -16.29 -14.13
CA ILE A 182 8.18 -15.27 -13.10
C ILE A 182 9.48 -14.58 -12.70
N ARG A 183 10.56 -15.31 -12.43
CA ARG A 183 11.86 -14.72 -12.07
C ARG A 183 12.42 -13.85 -13.19
N VAL A 184 12.37 -14.31 -14.44
CA VAL A 184 12.87 -13.55 -15.60
C VAL A 184 12.09 -12.24 -15.78
N HIS A 185 10.76 -12.30 -15.68
CA HIS A 185 9.92 -11.11 -15.76
C HIS A 185 10.14 -10.15 -14.59
N PHE A 186 10.20 -10.69 -13.37
CA PHE A 186 10.49 -9.91 -12.18
C PHE A 186 11.83 -9.17 -12.31
N GLU A 187 12.90 -9.87 -12.69
CA GLU A 187 14.23 -9.28 -12.92
C GLU A 187 14.19 -8.16 -13.96
N ARG A 188 13.58 -8.42 -15.11
CA ARG A 188 13.49 -7.43 -16.20
C ARG A 188 12.75 -6.18 -15.75
N THR A 189 11.54 -6.35 -15.21
CA THR A 189 10.70 -5.24 -14.77
C THR A 189 11.33 -4.46 -13.61
N PHE A 190 11.99 -5.16 -12.69
CA PHE A 190 12.74 -4.54 -11.59
C PHE A 190 13.83 -3.62 -12.15
N LYS A 191 14.64 -4.10 -13.09
CA LYS A 191 15.71 -3.30 -13.73
C LYS A 191 15.14 -2.07 -14.42
N GLU A 192 14.06 -2.23 -15.16
CA GLU A 192 13.41 -1.15 -15.92
C GLU A 192 12.92 -0.02 -15.00
N ILE A 193 12.11 -0.34 -13.97
CA ILE A 193 11.58 0.66 -13.03
C ILE A 193 12.70 1.31 -12.19
N SER A 194 13.67 0.51 -11.74
CA SER A 194 14.76 1.01 -10.88
C SER A 194 15.65 2.02 -11.61
N SER A 195 15.74 1.92 -12.93
CA SER A 195 16.51 2.85 -13.76
C SER A 195 15.81 4.19 -13.98
N THR A 196 14.49 4.30 -13.75
CA THR A 196 13.71 5.50 -14.07
C THR A 196 13.19 6.26 -12.85
N VAL A 197 12.50 5.61 -11.91
CA VAL A 197 11.64 6.33 -10.93
C VAL A 197 12.15 6.29 -9.49
N GLY A 198 12.95 5.28 -9.14
CA GLY A 198 13.51 5.24 -7.80
C GLY A 198 12.46 5.27 -6.65
N ILE A 199 11.38 4.45 -6.61
CA ILE A 199 10.43 4.28 -5.44
C ILE A 199 10.05 2.81 -5.04
N TRP A 200 10.34 2.34 -3.79
CA TRP A 200 10.29 0.92 -3.32
C TRP A 200 9.22 0.76 -2.24
N PRO A 201 8.41 -0.30 -2.24
CA PRO A 201 7.55 -0.59 -1.11
C PRO A 201 8.36 -1.23 0.00
N LEU A 202 8.30 -0.59 1.15
CA LEU A 202 8.74 -1.17 2.41
C LEU A 202 7.50 -1.57 3.24
N PRO A 203 7.50 -2.75 3.89
CA PRO A 203 8.47 -3.83 3.70
C PRO A 203 8.31 -4.53 2.34
N THR A 204 9.42 -5.03 1.80
CA THR A 204 9.46 -5.94 0.65
C THR A 204 8.92 -7.30 1.06
N SER A 205 7.93 -7.82 0.35
CA SER A 205 7.39 -9.15 0.62
C SER A 205 6.58 -9.67 -0.57
N PRO A 206 6.60 -11.00 -0.83
CA PRO A 206 5.87 -11.62 -1.94
C PRO A 206 4.36 -11.38 -1.91
N HIS A 207 3.74 -11.21 -0.73
CA HIS A 207 2.29 -10.94 -0.61
C HIS A 207 1.84 -9.61 -1.24
N ARG A 208 2.81 -8.76 -1.59
CA ARG A 208 2.55 -7.49 -2.27
C ARG A 208 2.87 -7.55 -3.77
N LEU A 209 3.06 -8.75 -4.34
CA LEU A 209 3.28 -8.99 -5.76
C LEU A 209 2.11 -9.81 -6.31
N VAL A 210 1.67 -9.46 -7.52
CA VAL A 210 0.59 -10.13 -8.25
C VAL A 210 1.13 -10.53 -9.61
N TRP A 211 0.99 -11.80 -9.97
CA TRP A 211 1.35 -12.33 -11.29
C TRP A 211 0.09 -12.46 -12.15
N ASN A 212 0.13 -11.87 -13.33
CA ASN A 212 -0.90 -12.09 -14.34
C ASN A 212 -0.29 -12.87 -15.52
N PRO A 213 -0.65 -14.15 -15.72
CA PRO A 213 -0.05 -14.97 -16.78
C PRO A 213 -0.41 -14.51 -18.19
N THR A 214 -1.50 -13.73 -18.34
CA THR A 214 -1.95 -13.20 -19.62
C THR A 214 -1.19 -11.93 -20.02
N THR A 215 -0.78 -11.11 -19.05
CA THR A 215 -0.07 -9.84 -19.30
C THR A 215 1.41 -9.87 -18.91
N GLU A 216 1.86 -10.93 -18.24
CA GLU A 216 3.23 -11.17 -17.78
C GLU A 216 3.87 -9.98 -17.01
N THR A 217 3.08 -9.34 -16.13
CA THR A 217 3.50 -8.12 -15.41
C THR A 217 3.85 -8.37 -13.94
N PHE A 218 4.96 -7.77 -13.48
CA PHE A 218 5.36 -7.64 -12.06
C PHE A 218 5.51 -6.17 -11.69
N ARG A 219 5.62 -5.83 -10.39
CA ARG A 219 5.62 -4.44 -9.89
C ARG A 219 6.81 -4.22 -8.92
N LYS A 220 7.54 -3.05 -8.95
CA LYS A 220 8.40 -2.36 -7.88
C LYS A 220 9.98 -2.11 -8.11
N LYS A 221 10.68 -1.20 -7.31
CA LYS A 221 12.13 -0.60 -7.28
C LYS A 221 13.31 -0.90 -6.25
N ASN A 222 14.60 -0.83 -6.63
CA ASN A 222 15.87 -0.54 -5.85
C ASN A 222 16.32 -1.42 -4.66
N ARG A 223 17.16 -2.38 -5.02
CA ARG A 223 18.64 -2.22 -4.98
C ARG A 223 19.11 -2.00 -6.44
N LEU A 224 20.38 -1.72 -6.73
CA LEU A 224 20.91 -2.19 -8.02
C LEU A 224 20.51 -3.66 -8.13
N TRP A 225 19.91 -4.08 -9.25
CA TRP A 225 19.55 -5.48 -9.37
C TRP A 225 20.77 -6.34 -9.05
N ASP A 226 20.65 -7.13 -7.99
CA ASP A 226 21.56 -8.19 -7.65
C ASP A 226 20.71 -9.44 -7.36
N ARG A 227 21.32 -10.62 -7.46
CA ARG A 227 20.59 -11.87 -7.24
C ARG A 227 20.06 -12.01 -5.80
N GLY A 228 20.62 -11.27 -4.84
CA GLY A 228 20.18 -11.17 -3.45
C GLY A 228 18.84 -10.44 -3.27
N CYS A 229 18.29 -9.86 -4.34
CA CYS A 229 16.88 -9.45 -4.37
C CYS A 229 15.93 -10.66 -4.35
N LEU A 230 16.27 -11.79 -4.99
CA LEU A 230 15.36 -12.94 -5.11
C LEU A 230 14.93 -13.54 -3.76
N PRO A 231 15.85 -13.78 -2.80
CA PRO A 231 15.48 -14.29 -1.48
C PRO A 231 14.59 -13.32 -0.68
N THR A 232 14.77 -12.00 -0.87
CA THR A 232 13.95 -10.97 -0.21
C THR A 232 12.46 -11.08 -0.58
N PHE A 233 12.16 -11.63 -1.76
CA PHE A 233 10.81 -11.87 -2.24
C PHE A 233 10.42 -13.36 -2.19
N ASP A 234 11.22 -14.21 -1.53
CA ASP A 234 11.01 -15.66 -1.47
C ASP A 234 10.80 -16.29 -2.87
N LEU A 235 11.53 -15.76 -3.86
CA LEU A 235 11.53 -16.29 -5.24
C LEU A 235 12.59 -17.37 -5.46
N VAL A 236 13.37 -17.67 -4.42
CA VAL A 236 14.38 -18.73 -4.33
C VAL A 236 14.53 -19.11 -2.86
N LYS A 237 14.87 -20.37 -2.57
CA LYS A 237 15.32 -20.77 -1.22
C LYS A 237 16.83 -20.70 -1.17
N THR A 238 17.36 -20.19 -0.06
CA THR A 238 18.81 -20.05 0.15
C THR A 238 19.27 -21.00 1.24
N PRO A 239 20.44 -21.66 1.09
CA PRO A 239 20.97 -22.56 2.12
C PRO A 239 21.49 -21.80 3.35
N ASN A 240 21.76 -20.50 3.22
CA ASN A 240 22.22 -19.61 4.28
C ASN A 240 21.91 -18.15 3.91
N ASN A 241 22.12 -17.23 4.87
CA ASN A 241 21.88 -15.80 4.70
C ASN A 241 23.11 -15.02 4.19
N ARG A 242 24.13 -15.67 3.61
CA ARG A 242 25.36 -14.98 3.17
C ARG A 242 25.08 -13.87 2.16
N TRP A 243 24.01 -14.01 1.38
CA TRP A 243 23.53 -13.01 0.41
C TRP A 243 23.11 -11.66 1.01
N THR A 244 22.90 -11.56 2.33
CA THR A 244 22.62 -10.28 3.00
C THR A 244 23.89 -9.47 3.28
N HIS A 245 25.07 -10.07 3.17
CA HIS A 245 26.35 -9.43 3.50
C HIS A 245 26.80 -8.46 2.40
N ARG A 246 27.48 -7.37 2.79
CA ARG A 246 27.95 -6.34 1.85
C ARG A 246 29.05 -6.82 0.91
N ASP A 247 29.82 -7.81 1.34
CA ASP A 247 30.95 -8.43 0.64
C ASP A 247 30.55 -9.73 -0.09
N TRP A 248 29.24 -10.01 -0.22
CA TRP A 248 28.79 -11.17 -0.96
C TRP A 248 29.20 -11.10 -2.44
N ASP A 249 29.78 -12.18 -2.92
CA ASP A 249 30.36 -12.35 -4.26
C ASP A 249 29.33 -12.69 -5.35
N GLY A 250 28.06 -12.86 -4.97
CA GLY A 250 26.98 -13.27 -5.88
C GLY A 250 26.86 -14.78 -6.07
N ASP A 251 27.57 -15.60 -5.27
CA ASP A 251 27.46 -17.06 -5.35
C ASP A 251 26.04 -17.53 -4.98
N THR A 252 25.42 -18.22 -5.94
CA THR A 252 24.06 -18.77 -5.81
C THR A 252 24.06 -20.30 -5.82
N THR A 253 25.23 -20.92 -5.66
CA THR A 253 25.36 -22.37 -5.55
C THR A 253 24.53 -22.89 -4.37
N GLY A 254 23.72 -23.92 -4.62
CA GLY A 254 22.83 -24.52 -3.62
C GLY A 254 21.52 -23.75 -3.39
N TRP A 255 21.23 -22.69 -4.14
CA TRP A 255 19.90 -22.08 -4.13
C TRP A 255 18.87 -22.98 -4.81
N GLU A 256 17.69 -23.07 -4.23
CA GLU A 256 16.53 -23.73 -4.85
C GLU A 256 15.77 -22.69 -5.68
N TYR A 257 15.58 -22.99 -6.97
CA TYR A 257 14.88 -22.15 -7.93
C TYR A 257 13.50 -22.70 -8.24
#